data_AF-A0A8J6GP91-F1
#
_entry.id   AF-A0A8J6GP91-F1
#
_cell.length_a   1.000
_cell.length_b   1.000
_cell.length_c   1.000
_cell.angle_alpha   90.00
_cell.angle_beta   90.00
_cell.angle_gamma   90.00
#
_symmetry.space_group_name_H-M   'P 1'
#
loop_
_entity.id
_entity.type
_entity.pdbx_description
1 polymer ?
#
loop_
_entity_poly.entity_id
_entity_poly.type
_entity_poly.pdbx_seq_one_letter_code
_entity_poly.pdbx_strand_id
1 'polypeptide(L)'
;MASAVCLACILSCEGDRSEEEEEEEEEEEEEEEEEEEEEEEEEEEEEEEVVEQVGLEARTAAMAFKDTGKTPPVEPEVAIHHRIRITLTSHNVKSLEKVCANLIRGAKEKNLKVKGPVRMPTKTLRISTRKTPCGEGSKTWDRFQKRIHKRLIDLHSPSETVKQITSISIEPGVEVEVTIADA
;
A
#
# COMPACT_ATOMS: atom_id res chain seq x y z
N MET A 1 32.90 -29.73 -43.26
CA MET A 1 32.20 -30.36 -42.13
C MET A 1 32.66 -29.72 -40.81
N ALA A 2 32.36 -28.43 -40.60
CA ALA A 2 32.76 -27.68 -39.40
C ALA A 2 31.68 -26.65 -38.98
N SER A 3 30.40 -26.95 -39.21
CA SER A 3 29.28 -26.02 -38.94
C SER A 3 28.15 -26.62 -38.11
N ALA A 4 28.26 -27.88 -37.69
CA ALA A 4 27.20 -28.57 -36.95
C ALA A 4 27.51 -28.74 -35.44
N VAL A 5 28.72 -28.38 -34.99
CA VAL A 5 29.12 -28.51 -33.58
C VAL A 5 28.83 -27.23 -32.77
N CYS A 6 28.61 -26.07 -33.42
CA CYS A 6 28.33 -24.82 -32.70
C CYS A 6 26.86 -24.66 -32.27
N LEU A 7 25.87 -25.16 -33.02
CA LEU A 7 24.46 -24.88 -32.70
C LEU A 7 23.93 -25.67 -31.49
N ALA A 8 24.51 -26.84 -31.20
CA ALA A 8 24.13 -27.64 -30.04
C ALA A 8 24.72 -27.08 -28.72
N CYS A 9 25.89 -26.45 -28.75
CA CYS A 9 26.43 -25.76 -27.57
C CYS A 9 25.69 -24.45 -27.26
N ILE A 10 25.17 -23.74 -28.27
CA ILE A 10 24.40 -22.51 -28.05
C ILE A 10 23.04 -22.82 -27.40
N LEU A 11 22.34 -23.87 -27.84
CA LEU A 11 21.04 -24.27 -27.28
C LEU A 11 21.11 -24.95 -25.90
N SER A 12 22.27 -25.50 -25.50
CA SER A 12 22.49 -25.91 -24.10
C SER A 12 22.84 -24.71 -23.22
N CYS A 13 23.66 -23.77 -23.70
CA CYS A 13 23.92 -22.52 -22.97
C CYS A 13 22.70 -21.60 -22.84
N GLU A 14 21.73 -21.64 -23.75
CA GLU A 14 20.47 -20.86 -23.61
C GLU A 14 19.51 -21.45 -22.56
N GLY A 15 19.66 -22.73 -22.20
CA GLY A 15 18.84 -23.39 -21.17
C GLY A 15 19.45 -23.29 -19.77
N ASP A 16 20.78 -23.43 -19.64
CA ASP A 16 21.46 -23.17 -18.36
C ASP A 16 21.35 -21.68 -17.97
N ARG A 17 21.36 -20.77 -18.94
CA ARG A 17 21.21 -19.33 -18.70
C ARG A 17 19.82 -18.92 -18.19
N SER A 18 18.77 -19.67 -18.53
CA SER A 18 17.43 -19.39 -18.00
C SER A 18 17.23 -19.92 -16.58
N GLU A 19 17.93 -20.99 -16.20
CA GLU A 19 17.94 -21.47 -14.81
C GLU A 19 18.81 -20.54 -13.95
N GLU A 20 19.95 -20.04 -14.47
CA GLU A 20 20.76 -19.00 -13.81
C GLU A 20 19.99 -17.67 -13.66
N GLU A 21 19.19 -17.25 -14.66
CA GLU A 21 18.35 -16.03 -14.57
C GLU A 21 17.17 -16.22 -13.59
N GLU A 22 16.60 -17.42 -13.45
CA GLU A 22 15.57 -17.72 -12.43
C GLU A 22 16.17 -17.80 -11.02
N GLU A 23 17.39 -18.35 -10.86
CA GLU A 23 18.13 -18.36 -9.59
C GLU A 23 18.55 -16.93 -9.17
N GLU A 24 18.98 -16.07 -10.12
CA GLU A 24 19.26 -14.65 -9.85
C GLU A 24 17.99 -13.87 -9.43
N GLU A 25 16.82 -14.14 -10.04
CA GLU A 25 15.55 -13.54 -9.63
C GLU A 25 15.08 -14.03 -8.24
N GLU A 26 15.30 -15.30 -7.89
CA GLU A 26 15.00 -15.82 -6.55
C GLU A 26 15.96 -15.24 -5.49
N GLU A 27 17.25 -15.07 -5.81
CA GLU A 27 18.22 -14.40 -4.92
C GLU A 27 17.88 -12.91 -4.72
N GLU A 28 17.44 -12.19 -5.76
CA GLU A 28 16.97 -10.80 -5.65
C GLU A 28 15.68 -10.69 -4.79
N GLU A 29 14.74 -11.64 -4.91
CA GLU A 29 13.54 -11.67 -4.06
C GLU A 29 13.88 -11.99 -2.59
N GLU A 30 14.85 -12.89 -2.32
CA GLU A 30 15.32 -13.17 -0.96
C GLU A 30 16.07 -11.96 -0.36
N GLU A 31 16.90 -11.25 -1.14
CA GLU A 31 17.56 -10.01 -0.69
C GLU A 31 16.53 -8.90 -0.38
N GLU A 32 15.47 -8.74 -1.19
CA GLU A 32 14.39 -7.78 -0.91
C GLU A 32 13.58 -8.16 0.34
N GLU A 33 13.33 -9.45 0.60
CA GLU A 33 12.67 -9.90 1.84
C GLU A 33 13.56 -9.68 3.08
N GLU A 34 14.88 -9.88 2.98
CA GLU A 34 15.83 -9.59 4.06
C GLU A 34 15.92 -8.08 4.35
N GLU A 35 15.94 -7.22 3.31
CA GLU A 35 15.92 -5.76 3.49
C GLU A 35 14.60 -5.29 4.14
N GLU A 36 13.44 -5.86 3.78
CA GLU A 36 12.16 -5.55 4.43
C GLU A 36 12.13 -6.00 5.90
N GLU A 37 12.71 -7.16 6.26
CA GLU A 37 12.81 -7.62 7.65
C GLU A 37 13.76 -6.73 8.48
N GLU A 38 14.89 -6.28 7.91
CA GLU A 38 15.80 -5.34 8.58
C GLU A 38 15.14 -3.97 8.83
N GLU A 39 14.38 -3.44 7.86
CA GLU A 39 13.62 -2.19 8.05
C GLU A 39 12.52 -2.33 9.13
N GLU A 40 11.82 -3.48 9.20
CA GLU A 40 10.82 -3.74 10.25
C GLU A 40 11.48 -3.85 11.65
N GLU A 41 12.67 -4.46 11.77
CA GLU A 41 13.42 -4.52 13.03
C GLU A 41 13.92 -3.13 13.47
N GLU A 42 14.43 -2.30 12.55
CA GLU A 42 14.83 -0.92 12.85
C GLU A 42 13.64 -0.07 13.32
N GLU A 43 12.46 -0.22 12.70
CA GLU A 43 11.23 0.47 13.13
C GLU A 43 10.77 0.01 14.54
N GLU A 44 10.88 -1.29 14.87
CA GLU A 44 10.56 -1.80 16.20
C GLU A 44 11.54 -1.29 17.28
N GLU A 45 12.85 -1.21 16.98
CA GLU A 45 13.85 -0.61 17.86
C GLU A 45 13.60 0.89 18.09
N GLU A 46 13.25 1.64 17.05
CA GLU A 46 12.86 3.06 17.18
C GLU A 46 11.58 3.23 18.02
N GLU A 47 10.58 2.35 17.86
CA GLU A 47 9.38 2.36 18.70
C GLU A 47 9.70 2.06 20.18
N GLU A 48 10.60 1.11 20.47
CA GLU A 48 11.04 0.83 21.86
C GLU A 48 11.83 1.99 22.47
N GLU A 49 12.73 2.65 21.72
CA GLU A 49 13.46 3.83 22.18
C GLU A 49 12.52 5.01 22.46
N VAL A 50 11.52 5.22 21.61
CA VAL A 50 10.49 6.26 21.81
C VAL A 50 9.65 5.93 23.04
N VAL A 51 9.28 4.67 23.28
CA VAL A 51 8.53 4.26 24.49
C VAL A 51 9.37 4.44 25.76
N GLU A 52 10.68 4.18 25.74
CA GLU A 52 11.59 4.46 26.86
C GLU A 52 11.76 5.96 27.12
N GLN A 53 11.94 6.77 26.07
CA GLN A 53 12.05 8.23 26.18
C GLN A 53 10.75 8.85 26.70
N VAL A 54 9.59 8.44 26.19
CA VAL A 54 8.27 8.90 26.65
C VAL A 54 8.00 8.43 28.09
N GLY A 55 8.55 7.27 28.50
CA GLY A 55 8.50 6.77 29.86
C GLY A 55 9.30 7.60 30.88
N LEU A 56 10.46 8.14 30.47
CA LEU A 56 11.30 9.03 31.27
C LEU A 56 10.74 10.46 31.35
N GLU A 57 10.15 10.96 30.26
CA GLU A 57 9.46 12.26 30.22
C GLU A 57 8.15 12.25 31.04
N ALA A 58 7.41 11.13 31.04
CA ALA A 58 6.20 10.99 31.86
C ALA A 58 6.50 10.99 33.37
N ARG A 59 7.67 10.50 33.79
CA ARG A 59 8.11 10.51 35.19
C ARG A 59 8.58 11.88 35.67
N THR A 60 9.11 12.72 34.76
CA THR A 60 9.52 14.10 35.08
C THR A 60 8.35 15.10 34.98
N ALA A 61 7.35 14.83 34.13
CA ALA A 61 6.14 15.66 34.01
C ALA A 61 5.17 15.53 35.20
N ALA A 62 5.17 14.40 35.93
CA ALA A 62 4.26 14.19 37.06
C ALA A 62 4.57 15.05 38.31
N MET A 63 5.76 15.67 38.38
CA MET A 63 6.15 16.54 39.51
C MET A 63 5.94 18.04 39.25
N ALA A 64 5.53 18.45 38.05
CA ALA A 64 5.43 19.87 37.67
C ALA A 64 4.11 20.20 36.94
N PHE A 65 2.96 19.97 37.57
CA PHE A 65 1.71 20.54 37.08
C PHE A 65 0.80 21.00 38.22
N LYS A 66 1.16 22.14 38.80
CA LYS A 66 0.24 23.00 39.55
C LYS A 66 0.22 24.38 38.90
N ASP A 67 -0.99 24.76 38.51
CA ASP A 67 -1.47 26.13 38.27
C ASP A 67 -0.87 26.93 37.09
N THR A 68 -1.72 27.08 36.06
CA THR A 68 -2.19 28.34 35.45
C THR A 68 -2.10 28.36 33.92
N GLY A 69 -3.11 28.99 33.31
CA GLY A 69 -2.94 29.66 32.03
C GLY A 69 -3.53 28.94 30.83
N LYS A 70 -4.81 29.23 30.56
CA LYS A 70 -5.30 29.67 29.24
C LYS A 70 -4.39 29.27 28.06
N THR A 71 -4.67 28.15 27.41
CA THR A 71 -4.17 27.94 26.05
C THR A 71 -4.68 29.10 25.17
N PRO A 72 -3.79 29.82 24.48
CA PRO A 72 -4.20 30.85 23.54
C PRO A 72 -5.06 30.20 22.44
N PRO A 73 -6.15 30.85 21.99
CA PRO A 73 -6.83 30.40 20.79
C PRO A 73 -5.89 30.71 19.62
N VAL A 74 -5.26 29.67 19.08
CA VAL A 74 -4.68 29.80 17.73
C VAL A 74 -5.87 29.94 16.79
N GLU A 75 -5.89 31.09 16.12
CA GLU A 75 -6.99 31.59 15.32
C GLU A 75 -7.35 30.57 14.22
N PRO A 76 -8.60 30.10 14.13
CA PRO A 76 -9.03 29.43 12.92
C PRO A 76 -9.32 30.51 11.88
N GLU A 77 -8.29 30.91 11.14
CA GLU A 77 -8.52 31.47 9.82
C GLU A 77 -9.39 30.46 9.05
N VAL A 78 -10.45 30.97 8.43
CA VAL A 78 -11.61 30.20 7.98
C VAL A 78 -11.20 29.17 6.93
N ALA A 79 -10.81 27.98 7.37
CA ALA A 79 -10.51 26.87 6.50
C ALA A 79 -11.82 26.41 5.85
N ILE A 80 -11.96 26.63 4.54
CA ILE A 80 -13.09 26.12 3.77
C ILE A 80 -13.05 24.59 3.90
N HIS A 81 -14.06 24.04 4.59
CA HIS A 81 -14.17 22.61 4.80
C HIS A 81 -14.82 21.96 3.58
N HIS A 82 -14.00 21.36 2.72
CA HIS A 82 -14.46 20.62 1.57
C HIS A 82 -14.95 19.23 1.98
N ARG A 83 -15.93 18.70 1.24
CA ARG A 83 -16.32 17.30 1.35
C ARG A 83 -15.48 16.52 0.37
N ILE A 84 -14.51 15.78 0.89
CA ILE A 84 -13.54 15.07 0.07
C ILE A 84 -13.88 13.58 0.13
N ARG A 85 -13.84 12.93 -1.02
CA ARG A 85 -14.06 11.49 -1.15
C ARG A 85 -12.79 10.86 -1.70
N ILE A 86 -12.23 9.93 -0.95
CA ILE A 86 -11.05 9.17 -1.36
C ILE A 86 -11.53 7.79 -1.78
N THR A 87 -11.27 7.42 -3.02
CA THR A 87 -11.57 6.09 -3.56
C THR A 87 -10.27 5.31 -3.69
N LEU A 88 -10.21 4.15 -3.07
CA LEU A 88 -9.11 3.20 -3.18
C LEU A 88 -9.55 2.06 -4.08
N THR A 89 -8.78 1.78 -5.12
CA THR A 89 -8.98 0.64 -6.02
C THR A 89 -7.74 -0.23 -6.01
N SER A 90 -7.88 -1.54 -5.76
CA SER A 90 -6.77 -2.49 -5.89
C SER A 90 -7.26 -3.88 -6.25
N HIS A 91 -6.31 -4.73 -6.65
CA HIS A 91 -6.46 -6.16 -6.82
C HIS A 91 -6.16 -6.93 -5.52
N ASN A 92 -5.22 -6.43 -4.72
CA ASN A 92 -4.77 -7.08 -3.48
C ASN A 92 -5.57 -6.57 -2.29
N VAL A 93 -6.09 -7.49 -1.47
CA VAL A 93 -6.96 -7.11 -0.33
C VAL A 93 -6.13 -6.65 0.87
N LYS A 94 -4.97 -7.28 1.12
CA LYS A 94 -4.09 -7.01 2.26
C LYS A 94 -3.55 -5.57 2.22
N SER A 95 -2.89 -5.20 1.13
CA SER A 95 -2.38 -3.83 0.89
C SER A 95 -3.48 -2.77 1.00
N LEU A 96 -4.65 -3.03 0.41
CA LEU A 96 -5.78 -2.10 0.52
C LEU A 96 -6.22 -1.94 2.01
N GLU A 97 -6.12 -2.98 2.86
CA GLU A 97 -6.38 -2.90 4.31
C GLU A 97 -5.32 -2.11 5.07
N LYS A 98 -4.04 -2.35 4.77
CA LYS A 98 -2.91 -1.57 5.31
C LYS A 98 -3.10 -0.08 5.02
N VAL A 99 -3.27 0.31 3.74
CA VAL A 99 -3.51 1.71 3.34
C VAL A 99 -4.77 2.29 4.00
N CYS A 100 -5.88 1.54 4.07
CA CYS A 100 -7.08 2.03 4.75
C CYS A 100 -6.84 2.33 6.23
N ALA A 101 -6.13 1.45 6.93
CA ALA A 101 -5.82 1.62 8.35
C ALA A 101 -4.94 2.86 8.55
N ASN A 102 -3.90 3.01 7.73
CA ASN A 102 -2.97 4.14 7.76
C ASN A 102 -3.67 5.48 7.49
N LEU A 103 -4.54 5.54 6.47
CA LEU A 103 -5.32 6.75 6.18
C LEU A 103 -6.25 7.14 7.33
N ILE A 104 -6.88 6.16 7.99
CA ILE A 104 -7.74 6.41 9.15
C ILE A 104 -6.92 6.87 10.36
N ARG A 105 -5.75 6.25 10.59
CA ARG A 105 -4.81 6.64 11.65
C ARG A 105 -4.31 8.08 11.46
N GLY A 106 -3.77 8.40 10.29
CA GLY A 106 -3.29 9.75 9.97
C GLY A 106 -4.39 10.83 9.99
N ALA A 107 -5.63 10.47 9.65
CA ALA A 107 -6.76 11.40 9.77
C ALA A 107 -7.22 11.61 11.23
N LYS A 108 -7.08 10.60 12.09
CA LYS A 108 -7.38 10.71 13.52
C LYS A 108 -6.33 11.52 14.28
N GLU A 109 -5.05 11.32 14.00
CA GLU A 109 -3.95 12.11 14.58
C GLU A 109 -4.12 13.60 14.32
N LYS A 110 -4.55 13.95 13.10
CA LYS A 110 -4.83 15.34 12.70
C LYS A 110 -6.22 15.85 13.14
N ASN A 111 -6.94 15.09 13.96
CA ASN A 111 -8.27 15.43 14.50
C ASN A 111 -9.33 15.77 13.42
N LEU A 112 -9.30 15.09 12.27
CA LEU A 112 -10.27 15.28 11.19
C LEU A 112 -11.54 14.44 11.42
N LYS A 113 -12.68 14.93 10.90
CA LYS A 113 -13.93 14.17 10.92
C LYS A 113 -13.94 13.15 9.78
N VAL A 114 -13.71 11.89 10.13
CA VAL A 114 -13.66 10.76 9.19
C VAL A 114 -14.98 9.99 9.22
N LYS A 115 -15.53 9.68 8.04
CA LYS A 115 -16.46 8.57 7.89
C LYS A 115 -15.66 7.35 7.46
N GLY A 116 -15.80 6.27 8.22
CA GLY A 116 -15.00 5.06 8.10
C GLY A 116 -15.06 4.41 6.70
N PRO A 117 -14.24 3.37 6.48
CA PRO A 117 -14.05 2.79 5.17
C PRO A 117 -15.31 2.05 4.73
N VAL A 118 -15.98 2.60 3.72
CA VAL A 118 -17.16 1.97 3.10
C VAL A 118 -16.67 1.00 2.04
N ARG A 119 -16.96 -0.30 2.24
CA ARG A 119 -16.64 -1.35 1.26
C ARG A 119 -17.67 -1.32 0.14
N MET A 120 -17.22 -1.04 -1.08
CA MET A 120 -18.04 -1.17 -2.28
C MET A 120 -18.01 -2.63 -2.76
N PRO A 121 -19.07 -3.11 -3.43
CA PRO A 121 -19.10 -4.46 -3.94
C PRO A 121 -17.97 -4.69 -4.96
N THR A 122 -17.26 -5.80 -4.79
CA THR A 122 -16.12 -6.18 -5.62
C THR A 122 -16.58 -6.52 -7.02
N LYS A 123 -15.98 -5.88 -8.03
CA LYS A 123 -16.26 -6.22 -9.43
C LYS A 123 -15.40 -7.42 -9.82
N THR A 124 -16.02 -8.40 -10.47
CA THR A 124 -15.34 -9.61 -10.93
C THR A 124 -15.28 -9.59 -12.45
N LEU A 125 -14.09 -9.46 -13.01
CA LEU A 125 -13.84 -9.61 -14.44
C LEU A 125 -13.60 -11.10 -14.72
N ARG A 126 -14.40 -11.67 -15.62
CA ARG A 126 -14.33 -13.09 -15.99
C ARG A 126 -13.98 -13.19 -17.46
N ILE A 127 -12.90 -13.89 -17.77
CA ILE A 127 -12.48 -14.17 -19.14
C ILE A 127 -12.43 -15.68 -19.29
N SER A 128 -13.08 -16.20 -20.32
CA SER A 128 -13.00 -17.61 -20.69
C SER A 128 -12.33 -17.75 -22.05
N THR A 129 -11.19 -18.42 -22.06
CA THR A 129 -10.43 -18.73 -23.29
C THR A 129 -10.40 -20.24 -23.50
N ARG A 130 -10.21 -20.66 -24.75
CA ARG A 130 -9.86 -22.05 -25.01
C ARG A 130 -8.42 -22.28 -24.59
N LYS A 131 -8.15 -23.45 -23.99
CA LYS A 131 -6.77 -23.86 -23.66
C LYS A 131 -5.92 -24.02 -24.91
N THR A 132 -6.52 -24.64 -25.93
CA THR A 132 -5.82 -25.04 -27.14
C THR A 132 -5.79 -23.87 -28.13
N PRO A 133 -4.62 -23.54 -28.71
CA PRO A 133 -4.52 -22.51 -29.75
C PRO A 133 -5.12 -22.99 -31.09
N CYS A 134 -5.00 -24.28 -31.39
CA CYS A 134 -5.51 -24.90 -32.61
C CYS A 134 -6.94 -25.45 -32.41
N GLY A 135 -7.75 -25.46 -33.47
CA GLY A 135 -9.14 -25.92 -33.43
C GLY A 135 -9.30 -27.44 -33.21
N GLU A 136 -8.25 -28.22 -33.50
CA GLU A 136 -8.17 -29.67 -33.33
C GLU A 136 -7.89 -30.02 -31.84
N GLY A 137 -8.65 -30.96 -31.27
CA GLY A 137 -8.46 -31.43 -29.89
C GLY A 137 -9.73 -31.38 -29.02
N SER A 138 -9.55 -31.61 -27.71
CA SER A 138 -10.64 -31.60 -26.74
C SER A 138 -11.15 -30.18 -26.46
N LYS A 139 -12.46 -30.04 -26.23
CA LYS A 139 -13.10 -28.74 -25.97
C LYS A 139 -12.93 -28.31 -24.52
N THR A 140 -11.69 -28.08 -24.11
CA THR A 140 -11.35 -27.57 -22.77
C THR A 140 -11.31 -26.05 -22.74
N TRP A 141 -11.80 -25.47 -21.65
CA TRP A 141 -11.89 -24.03 -21.45
C TRP A 141 -11.24 -23.64 -20.12
N ASP A 142 -10.45 -22.58 -20.13
CA ASP A 142 -9.98 -21.93 -18.92
C ASP A 142 -10.92 -20.82 -18.48
N ARG A 143 -10.95 -20.58 -17.18
CA ARG A 143 -11.75 -19.53 -16.56
C ARG A 143 -10.85 -18.67 -15.70
N PHE A 144 -10.43 -17.55 -16.24
CA PHE A 144 -9.64 -16.56 -15.51
C PHE A 144 -10.57 -15.57 -14.82
N GLN A 145 -10.21 -15.19 -13.60
CA GLN A 145 -10.96 -14.25 -12.79
C GLN A 145 -10.02 -13.19 -12.23
N LYS A 146 -10.29 -11.91 -12.51
CA LYS A 146 -9.67 -10.78 -11.80
C LYS A 146 -10.70 -10.13 -10.90
N ARG A 147 -10.37 -9.97 -9.62
CA ARG A 147 -11.21 -9.26 -8.65
C ARG A 147 -10.67 -7.83 -8.50
N ILE A 148 -11.59 -6.88 -8.47
CA ILE A 148 -11.29 -5.48 -8.22
C ILE A 148 -12.03 -5.07 -6.96
N HIS A 149 -11.25 -4.74 -5.94
CA HIS A 149 -11.73 -4.30 -4.64
C HIS A 149 -11.75 -2.77 -4.63
N LYS A 150 -12.87 -2.19 -4.21
CA LYS A 150 -13.04 -0.74 -4.10
C LYS A 150 -13.45 -0.39 -2.67
N ARG A 151 -12.79 0.60 -2.09
CA ARG A 151 -13.18 1.20 -0.80
C ARG A 151 -13.28 2.71 -0.93
N LEU A 152 -14.19 3.29 -0.18
CA LEU A 152 -14.44 4.72 -0.15
C LEU A 152 -14.25 5.23 1.26
N ILE A 153 -13.53 6.34 1.42
CA ILE A 153 -13.36 7.07 2.67
C ILE A 153 -13.85 8.49 2.42
N ASP A 154 -14.79 8.96 3.23
CA ASP A 154 -15.29 10.34 3.14
C ASP A 154 -14.67 11.18 4.29
N LEU A 155 -14.05 12.30 3.94
CA LEU A 155 -13.37 13.22 4.85
C LEU A 155 -13.99 14.63 4.78
N HIS A 156 -13.97 15.32 5.91
CA HIS A 156 -14.33 16.74 6.01
C HIS A 156 -13.12 17.54 6.50
N SER A 157 -12.39 18.14 5.56
CA SER A 157 -11.13 18.83 5.82
C SER A 157 -10.80 19.83 4.70
N PRO A 158 -9.86 20.76 4.92
CA PRO A 158 -9.25 21.50 3.82
C PRO A 158 -8.47 20.54 2.89
N SER A 159 -8.30 20.94 1.63
CA SER A 159 -7.62 20.11 0.61
C SER A 159 -6.12 19.93 0.85
N GLU A 160 -5.48 20.88 1.55
CA GLU A 160 -4.04 20.84 1.81
C GLU A 160 -3.66 19.67 2.73
N THR A 161 -4.40 19.47 3.81
CA THR A 161 -4.17 18.36 4.75
C THR A 161 -4.38 17.01 4.10
N VAL A 162 -5.31 16.88 3.14
CA VAL A 162 -5.54 15.62 2.42
C VAL A 162 -4.36 15.25 1.54
N LYS A 163 -3.77 16.22 0.84
CA LYS A 163 -2.57 15.98 0.00
C LYS A 163 -1.42 15.40 0.80
N GLN A 164 -1.19 15.93 2.01
CA GLN A 164 -0.15 15.44 2.92
C GLN A 164 -0.43 14.03 3.44
N ILE A 165 -1.70 13.66 3.67
CA ILE A 165 -2.06 12.32 4.13
C ILE A 165 -1.88 11.31 2.99
N THR A 166 -2.27 11.67 1.77
CA THR A 166 -2.20 10.77 0.62
C THR A 166 -0.78 10.52 0.11
N SER A 167 0.16 11.44 0.34
CA SER A 167 1.55 11.27 -0.10
C SER A 167 2.33 10.24 0.71
N ILE A 168 1.95 10.00 1.96
CA ILE A 168 2.69 9.11 2.89
C ILE A 168 2.29 7.64 2.71
N SER A 169 1.12 7.35 2.10
CA SER A 169 0.53 6.01 2.11
C SER A 169 0.40 5.37 0.72
N ILE A 170 1.37 5.58 -0.16
CA ILE A 170 1.34 5.02 -1.52
C ILE A 170 2.01 3.65 -1.47
N GLU A 171 1.21 2.61 -1.26
CA GLU A 171 1.66 1.21 -1.38
C GLU A 171 1.58 0.77 -2.86
N PRO A 172 2.55 -0.03 -3.35
CA PRO A 172 2.53 -0.52 -4.73
C PRO A 172 1.24 -1.32 -5.02
N GLY A 173 0.63 -1.06 -6.19
CA GLY A 173 -0.58 -1.77 -6.62
C GLY A 173 -1.90 -1.28 -6.02
N VAL A 174 -1.92 -0.18 -5.26
CA VAL A 174 -3.14 0.51 -4.82
C VAL A 174 -3.30 1.84 -5.55
N GLU A 175 -4.39 1.99 -6.29
CA GLU A 175 -4.73 3.23 -6.99
C GLU A 175 -5.63 4.11 -6.10
N VAL A 176 -5.20 5.35 -5.87
CA VAL A 176 -5.88 6.33 -5.00
C VAL A 176 -6.45 7.47 -5.85
N GLU A 177 -7.77 7.64 -5.83
CA GLU A 177 -8.46 8.75 -6.49
C GLU A 177 -9.05 9.70 -5.44
N VAL A 178 -8.74 11.00 -5.53
CA VAL A 178 -9.28 12.03 -4.63
C VAL A 178 -10.29 12.88 -5.39
N THR A 179 -11.54 12.90 -4.92
CA THR A 179 -12.61 13.73 -5.49
C THR A 179 -13.03 14.81 -4.48
N ILE A 180 -12.97 16.07 -4.89
CA ILE A 180 -13.45 17.20 -4.08
C ILE A 180 -14.88 17.51 -4.52
N ALA A 181 -15.84 17.30 -3.63
CA ALA A 181 -17.21 17.74 -3.84
C ALA A 181 -17.36 19.12 -3.18
N ASP A 182 -17.12 20.17 -3.96
CA ASP A 182 -17.51 21.53 -3.60
C ASP A 182 -19.03 21.63 -3.64
N ALA A 183 -19.62 22.04 -2.53
CA ALA A 183 -21.05 22.33 -2.42
C ALA A 183 -21.33 23.75 -2.90
#